data_AF-A0A562LSD3-F1
#
_entry.id   AF-A0A562LSD3-F1
#
_cell.length_a   1.000
_cell.length_b   1.000
_cell.length_c   1.000
_cell.angle_alpha   90.00
_cell.angle_beta   90.00
_cell.angle_gamma   90.00
#
_symmetry.space_group_name_H-M   'P 1'
#
loop_
_entity.id
_entity.type
_entity.pdbx_description
1 polymer ?
#
loop_
_entity_poly.entity_id
_entity_poly.type
_entity_poly.pdbx_seq_one_letter_code
_entity_poly.pdbx_strand_id
1 'polypeptide(L)'
;MKVKIKDLSVNMELGNNGVTFDVYDNDETFLGDLRLGRGKVEWCKGKTKSGNGIQVNWKELLAFFDDVAAKKVEKKAAKKGAKKAAKVAAPKKARA
;
A
#
# COMPACT_ATOMS: atom_id res chain seq x y z
N MET A 1 13.83 0.70 -2.10
CA MET A 1 12.62 1.07 -2.86
C MET A 1 12.88 2.35 -3.63
N LYS A 2 12.95 2.27 -4.96
CA LYS A 2 13.05 3.42 -5.85
C LYS A 2 12.04 3.20 -6.98
N VAL A 3 10.90 3.87 -6.87
CA VAL A 3 9.79 3.77 -7.83
C VAL A 3 9.74 5.08 -8.63
N LYS A 4 9.57 5.02 -9.96
CA LYS A 4 9.37 6.22 -10.77
C LYS A 4 8.36 5.97 -11.89
N ILE A 5 7.28 6.73 -11.89
CA ILE A 5 7.02 7.70 -12.96
C ILE A 5 6.76 9.03 -12.24
N LYS A 6 7.44 10.09 -12.67
CA LYS A 6 7.48 11.37 -11.95
C LYS A 6 6.41 12.35 -12.45
N ASP A 7 5.99 12.20 -13.70
CA ASP A 7 4.72 12.69 -14.23
C ASP A 7 4.39 11.89 -15.50
N LEU A 8 3.14 11.50 -15.65
CA LEU A 8 2.56 11.01 -16.90
C LEU A 8 1.17 11.63 -17.00
N SER A 9 1.14 12.90 -17.43
CA SER A 9 -0.07 13.68 -17.65
C SER A 9 -0.86 13.15 -18.84
N VAL A 10 -1.54 12.02 -18.67
CA VAL A 10 -2.57 11.53 -19.59
C VAL A 10 -3.89 11.55 -18.83
N ASN A 11 -4.79 12.44 -19.24
CA ASN A 11 -6.17 12.43 -18.74
C ASN A 11 -6.93 11.34 -19.49
N MET A 12 -6.81 10.10 -19.00
CA MET A 12 -7.49 8.94 -19.58
C MET A 12 -8.71 8.61 -18.72
N GLU A 13 -9.91 8.77 -19.29
CA GLU A 13 -11.08 8.15 -18.71
C GLU A 13 -10.89 6.62 -18.78
N LEU A 14 -10.95 5.95 -17.64
CA LEU A 14 -10.91 4.50 -17.57
C LEU A 14 -12.16 3.95 -18.29
N GLY A 15 -11.99 3.58 -19.56
CA GLY A 15 -12.99 2.86 -20.34
C GLY A 15 -13.19 1.43 -19.83
N ASN A 16 -13.93 0.63 -20.60
CA ASN A 16 -14.31 -0.73 -20.20
C ASN A 16 -13.10 -1.66 -19.93
N ASN A 17 -11.97 -1.40 -20.58
CA ASN A 17 -10.76 -2.23 -20.47
C ASN A 17 -9.79 -1.76 -19.37
N GLY A 18 -9.97 -0.55 -18.84
CA GLY A 18 -9.18 -0.03 -17.72
C GLY A 18 -7.68 0.07 -17.97
N VAL A 19 -6.89 -0.04 -16.90
CA VAL A 19 -5.41 -0.11 -16.91
C VAL A 19 -4.98 -1.37 -16.14
N THR A 20 -3.96 -2.07 -16.64
CA THR A 20 -3.35 -3.22 -15.95
C THR A 20 -1.89 -2.90 -15.63
N PHE A 21 -1.47 -3.23 -14.42
CA PHE A 21 -0.10 -3.09 -13.94
C PHE A 21 0.46 -4.47 -13.64
N ASP A 22 1.63 -4.76 -14.21
CA ASP A 22 2.44 -5.89 -13.78
C ASP A 22 3.21 -5.47 -12.52
N VAL A 23 3.02 -6.21 -11.43
CA VAL A 23 3.60 -5.86 -10.13
C VAL A 23 4.72 -6.84 -9.79
N TYR A 24 5.88 -6.29 -9.47
CA TYR A 24 7.09 -7.02 -9.10
C TYR A 24 7.56 -6.58 -7.71
N ASP A 25 8.33 -7.42 -7.02
CA ASP A 25 9.07 -7.00 -5.83
C ASP A 25 10.40 -6.29 -6.19
N ASN A 26 11.24 -6.02 -5.18
CA ASN A 26 12.52 -5.34 -5.41
C ASN A 26 13.58 -6.27 -6.04
N ASP A 27 13.34 -7.58 -6.06
CA ASP A 27 14.23 -8.60 -6.60
C ASP A 27 13.78 -9.05 -8.00
N GLU A 28 12.94 -8.23 -8.66
CA GLU A 28 12.35 -8.48 -9.98
C GLU A 28 11.48 -9.75 -10.04
N THR A 29 11.02 -10.25 -8.90
CA THR A 29 10.11 -11.40 -8.84
C THR A 29 8.69 -10.93 -9.10
N PHE A 30 8.04 -11.55 -10.09
CA PHE A 30 6.66 -11.25 -10.45
C PHE A 30 5.70 -11.63 -9.32
N LEU A 31 4.92 -10.66 -8.85
CA LEU A 31 3.94 -10.82 -7.77
C LEU A 31 2.51 -11.00 -8.28
N GLY A 32 2.19 -10.48 -9.46
CA GLY A 32 0.85 -10.54 -10.05
C GLY A 32 0.45 -9.29 -10.81
N ASP A 33 -0.79 -9.29 -11.30
CA ASP A 33 -1.36 -8.18 -12.07
C ASP A 33 -2.39 -7.41 -11.24
N LEU A 34 -2.28 -6.07 -11.21
CA LEU A 34 -3.30 -5.18 -10.67
C LEU A 34 -4.08 -4.54 -11.82
N ARG A 35 -5.37 -4.83 -11.91
CA ARG A 35 -6.26 -4.30 -12.94
C ARG A 35 -7.20 -3.26 -12.34
N LEU A 36 -7.13 -2.04 -12.84
CA LEU A 36 -8.04 -0.95 -12.49
C LEU A 36 -9.03 -0.74 -13.62
N GLY A 37 -10.27 -1.21 -13.44
CA GLY A 37 -11.38 -0.96 -14.35
C GLY A 37 -12.32 0.12 -13.83
N ARG A 38 -13.25 0.59 -14.68
CA ARG A 38 -14.25 1.60 -14.29
C ARG A 38 -15.10 1.17 -13.09
N GLY A 39 -15.60 -0.06 -13.10
CA GLY A 39 -16.50 -0.57 -12.06
C GLY A 39 -15.82 -1.36 -10.95
N LYS A 40 -14.65 -1.95 -11.24
CA LYS A 40 -13.98 -2.89 -10.34
C LYS A 40 -12.47 -2.80 -10.43
N VAL A 41 -11.83 -3.08 -9.31
CA VAL A 41 -10.40 -3.28 -9.18
C VAL A 41 -10.17 -4.75 -8.91
N GLU A 42 -9.24 -5.36 -9.64
CA GLU A 42 -8.92 -6.78 -9.53
C GLU A 42 -7.44 -6.98 -9.23
N TRP A 43 -7.13 -7.79 -8.23
CA TRP A 43 -5.78 -8.25 -7.94
C TRP A 43 -5.62 -9.73 -8.32
N CYS A 44 -4.82 -9.99 -9.34
CA CYS A 44 -4.46 -11.31 -9.82
C CYS A 44 -3.10 -11.71 -9.25
N LYS A 45 -3.07 -12.35 -8.08
CA LYS A 45 -1.81 -12.78 -7.46
C LYS A 45 -1.12 -13.86 -8.31
N GLY A 46 0.17 -13.69 -8.58
CA GLY A 46 0.97 -14.58 -9.41
C GLY A 46 0.45 -14.66 -10.85
N LYS A 47 0.67 -15.79 -11.53
CA LYS A 47 0.20 -16.01 -12.91
C LYS A 47 -1.27 -16.43 -12.94
N THR A 48 -2.16 -15.50 -12.59
CA THR A 48 -3.60 -15.72 -12.57
C THR A 48 -4.27 -15.00 -13.74
N LYS A 49 -5.16 -15.69 -14.47
CA LYS A 49 -5.93 -15.09 -15.56
C LYS A 49 -6.88 -14.02 -15.02
N SER A 50 -7.14 -12.99 -15.83
CA SER A 50 -8.20 -12.02 -15.56
C SER A 50 -9.53 -12.71 -15.24
N GLY A 51 -10.27 -12.17 -14.28
CA GLY A 51 -11.54 -12.71 -13.83
C GLY A 51 -11.43 -13.65 -12.63
N ASN A 52 -10.24 -14.22 -12.39
CA ASN A 52 -9.98 -15.15 -11.29
C ASN A 52 -9.23 -14.48 -10.12
N GLY A 53 -9.01 -13.17 -10.18
CA GLY A 53 -8.40 -12.41 -9.10
C GLY A 53 -9.41 -12.03 -8.02
N ILE A 54 -8.91 -11.41 -6.95
CA ILE A 54 -9.78 -10.80 -5.94
C ILE A 54 -10.33 -9.51 -6.53
N GLN A 55 -11.65 -9.45 -6.70
CA GLN A 55 -12.34 -8.28 -7.23
C GLN A 55 -12.98 -7.49 -6.10
N VAL A 56 -12.75 -6.18 -6.11
CA VAL A 56 -13.38 -5.22 -5.20
C VAL A 56 -13.91 -4.04 -5.99
N ASN A 57 -14.93 -3.37 -5.47
CA ASN A 57 -15.34 -2.08 -6.00
C ASN A 57 -14.48 -0.94 -5.42
N TRP A 58 -14.63 0.26 -5.97
CA TRP A 58 -13.86 1.43 -5.53
C TRP A 58 -14.08 1.80 -4.06
N LYS A 59 -15.32 1.66 -3.54
CA LYS A 59 -15.61 1.99 -2.13
C LYS A 59 -14.87 1.05 -1.19
N GLU A 60 -14.83 -0.24 -1.51
CA GLU A 60 -14.11 -1.25 -0.74
C GLU A 60 -12.60 -1.02 -0.78
N LEU A 61 -12.04 -0.64 -1.94
CA LEU A 61 -10.63 -0.31 -2.06
C LEU A 61 -10.26 0.93 -1.22
N LEU A 62 -11.08 1.99 -1.28
CA LEU A 62 -10.85 3.20 -0.48
C LEU A 62 -10.96 2.91 1.02
N ALA A 63 -11.96 2.16 1.44
CA ALA A 63 -12.11 1.73 2.83
C ALA A 63 -10.90 0.92 3.32
N PHE A 64 -10.33 0.05 2.48
CA PHE A 64 -9.09 -0.66 2.78
C PHE A 64 -7.92 0.31 3.04
N PHE A 65 -7.76 1.35 2.21
CA PHE A 65 -6.70 2.34 2.42
C PHE A 65 -6.89 3.12 3.71
N ASP A 66 -8.12 3.52 4.04
CA ASP A 66 -8.44 4.22 5.29
C ASP A 66 -8.13 3.36 6.52
N ASP A 67 -8.51 2.08 6.51
CA ASP A 67 -8.21 1.14 7.59
C ASP A 67 -6.68 0.90 7.75
N VAL A 68 -5.95 0.74 6.64
CA VAL A 68 -4.49 0.63 6.67
C VAL A 68 -3.85 1.90 7.21
N ALA A 69 -4.37 3.07 6.88
CA ALA A 69 -3.90 4.35 7.40
C ALA A 69 -4.13 4.44 8.91
N ALA A 70 -5.32 4.11 9.40
CA ALA A 70 -5.66 4.08 10.82
C ALA A 70 -4.71 3.15 11.60
N LYS A 71 -4.52 1.91 11.13
CA LYS A 71 -3.60 0.93 11.75
C LYS A 71 -2.15 1.40 11.79
N LYS A 72 -1.70 2.17 10.80
CA LYS A 72 -0.35 2.76 10.79
C LYS A 72 -0.20 3.87 11.82
N VAL A 73 -1.24 4.66 12.08
CA VAL A 73 -1.24 5.71 13.12
C VAL A 73 -1.15 5.08 14.50
N GLU A 74 -1.93 4.03 14.76
CA GLU A 74 -1.91 3.30 16.02
C GLU A 74 -0.54 2.65 16.29
N LYS A 75 0.04 1.97 15.29
CA LYS A 75 1.38 1.38 15.41
C LYS A 75 2.47 2.43 15.64
N LYS A 76 2.36 3.62 15.02
CA LYS A 76 3.29 4.74 15.27
C LYS A 76 3.11 5.32 16.67
N ALA A 77 1.88 5.46 17.16
CA ALA A 77 1.59 5.93 18.51
C ALA A 77 2.13 4.97 19.58
N ALA A 78 1.93 3.66 19.39
CA ALA A 78 2.47 2.62 20.27
C ALA A 78 4.02 2.64 20.28
N LYS A 79 4.66 2.75 19.11
CA LYS A 79 6.12 2.83 19.01
C LYS A 79 6.70 4.12 19.63
N LYS A 80 5.97 5.25 19.54
CA LYS A 80 6.34 6.53 20.17
C LYS A 80 6.14 6.49 21.70
N GLY A 81 5.09 5.86 22.19
CA GLY A 81 4.85 5.60 23.61
C GLY A 81 5.95 4.74 24.23
N ALA A 82 6.31 3.64 23.57
CA ALA A 82 7.41 2.77 24.00
C ALA A 82 8.77 3.50 24.01
N LYS A 83 9.06 4.33 23.01
CA LYS A 83 10.30 5.13 22.96
C LYS A 83 10.34 6.23 24.02
N LYS A 84 9.18 6.81 24.39
CA LYS A 84 9.06 7.80 25.47
C LYS A 84 9.24 7.15 26.85
N ALA A 85 8.67 5.96 27.08
CA ALA A 85 8.87 5.18 28.30
C ALA A 85 10.34 4.77 28.50
N ALA A 86 11.01 4.31 27.43
CA ALA A 86 12.44 3.98 27.47
C ALA A 86 13.36 5.19 27.74
N LYS A 87 12.97 6.40 27.29
CA LYS A 87 13.74 7.63 27.56
C LYS A 87 13.56 8.16 28.98
N VAL A 88 12.41 7.89 29.62
CA VAL A 88 12.13 8.30 31.01
C VAL A 88 12.78 7.35 32.03
N ALA A 89 13.03 6.08 31.65
CA ALA A 89 13.67 5.08 32.51
C ALA A 89 15.22 5.11 32.51
N ALA A 90 15.87 5.92 31.66
CA ALA A 90 17.32 6.08 31.69
C ALA A 90 17.71 7.13 32.76
N PRO A 91 18.40 6.77 33.86
CA PRO A 91 18.79 7.74 34.86
C PRO A 91 19.77 8.73 34.25
N LYS A 92 19.55 10.02 34.49
CA LYS A 92 20.55 11.06 34.20
C LYS A 92 21.86 10.61 34.86
N LYS A 93 22.88 10.27 34.06
CA LYS A 93 24.25 10.11 34.58
C LYS A 93 24.63 11.45 35.21
N ALA A 94 24.59 11.49 36.54
CA ALA A 94 25.18 12.56 37.32
C ALA A 94 26.68 12.53 37.07
N ARG A 95 27.18 13.65 36.55
CA ARG A 95 28.60 13.94 36.39
C ARG A 95 29.18 14.16 37.79
N ALA A 96 30.16 13.34 38.18
CA ALA A 96 31.10 13.59 39.26
C ALA A 96 32.46 13.09 38.79
#